data_AF-A0A7S1BBJ3-F1
#
_entry.id   AF-A0A7S1BBJ3-F1
#
_cell.length_a   1.000
_cell.length_b   1.000
_cell.length_c   1.000
_cell.angle_alpha   90.00
_cell.angle_beta   90.00
_cell.angle_gamma   90.00
#
_symmetry.space_group_name_H-M   'P 1'
#
loop_
_entity.id
_entity.type
_entity.pdbx_description
1 polymer ?
#
loop_
_entity_poly.entity_id
_entity_poly.type
_entity_poly.pdbx_seq_one_letter_code
_entity_poly.pdbx_strand_id
1 'polypeptide(L)'
;SHASLHASKLRARRRLSLVLDLDHTLVHCTADPRAERQRRRGGVRSFLLPTPASARADYERDGDDVLPSDRPPGSLRHVAGDVHRRHYLRLRPHLKEFLTGAAESYEMSIYTAGTRAYALRVADAICRDVVGAMDDEEVCHIYDQVEHLKLKTKVTKVTKHPHKTPIPTPTNKIPTPPTSPPPPTLPPPPTSP
;
A
#
# COMPACT_ATOMS: atom_id res chain seq x y z
N SER A 1 6.72 41.76 -8.24
CA SER A 1 7.29 40.50 -8.76
C SER A 1 6.55 39.31 -8.14
N HIS A 2 6.47 38.17 -8.84
CA HIS A 2 5.74 36.99 -8.36
C HIS A 2 6.25 36.46 -6.99
N ALA A 3 7.56 36.53 -6.76
CA ALA A 3 8.18 36.14 -5.48
C ALA A 3 7.73 37.00 -4.28
N SER A 4 7.57 38.31 -4.47
CA SER A 4 7.11 39.23 -3.42
C SER A 4 5.65 38.97 -3.01
N LEU A 5 4.81 38.60 -3.98
CA LEU A 5 3.43 38.19 -3.72
C LEU A 5 3.38 36.87 -2.94
N HIS A 6 4.17 35.88 -3.35
CA HIS A 6 4.24 34.57 -2.68
C HIS A 6 4.72 34.70 -1.22
N ALA A 7 5.79 35.45 -0.98
CA ALA A 7 6.29 35.74 0.37
C ALA A 7 5.25 36.45 1.25
N SER A 8 4.46 37.36 0.67
CA SER A 8 3.40 38.06 1.39
C SER A 8 2.23 37.14 1.75
N LYS A 9 1.87 36.22 0.86
CA LYS A 9 0.87 35.18 1.12
C LYS A 9 1.33 34.22 2.23
N LEU A 10 2.59 33.79 2.19
CA LEU A 10 3.17 32.92 3.21
C LEU A 10 3.17 33.59 4.58
N ARG A 11 3.62 34.85 4.65
CA ARG A 11 3.56 35.67 5.88
C ARG A 11 2.15 35.82 6.42
N ALA A 12 1.16 36.08 5.56
CA ALA A 12 -0.25 36.20 5.97
C ALA A 12 -0.78 34.90 6.59
N ARG A 13 -0.29 33.75 6.14
CA ARG A 13 -0.64 32.42 6.70
C ARG A 13 0.30 31.97 7.82
N ARG A 14 1.27 32.79 8.22
CA ARG A 14 2.36 32.47 9.17
C ARG A 14 3.14 31.20 8.79
N ARG A 15 3.35 31.00 7.48
CA ARG A 15 4.09 29.86 6.92
C ARG A 15 5.41 30.30 6.31
N LEU A 16 6.35 29.35 6.23
CA LEU A 16 7.60 29.47 5.50
C LEU A 16 7.61 28.56 4.27
N SER A 17 8.59 28.70 3.39
CA SER A 17 8.81 27.75 2.29
C SER A 17 9.81 26.67 2.74
N LEU A 18 9.47 25.40 2.52
CA LEU A 18 10.35 24.26 2.79
C LEU A 18 10.65 23.53 1.48
N VAL A 19 11.92 23.50 1.11
CA VAL A 19 12.39 22.75 -0.06
C VAL A 19 12.90 21.40 0.41
N LEU A 20 12.36 20.33 -0.16
CA LEU A 20 12.61 18.94 0.24
C LEU A 20 13.33 18.18 -0.87
N ASP A 21 14.42 17.51 -0.51
CA ASP A 21 15.02 16.47 -1.35
C ASP A 21 14.31 15.12 -1.16
N LEU A 22 14.47 14.21 -2.10
CA LEU A 22 13.85 12.88 -2.09
C LEU A 22 14.81 11.80 -1.61
N ASP A 23 15.80 11.46 -2.42
CA ASP A 23 16.70 10.34 -2.18
C ASP A 23 17.57 10.58 -0.95
N HIS A 24 17.70 9.56 -0.11
CA HIS A 24 18.40 9.63 1.19
C HIS A 24 17.84 10.68 2.18
N THR A 25 16.73 11.34 1.84
CA THR A 25 16.04 12.30 2.70
C THR A 25 14.68 11.77 3.14
N LEU A 26 13.74 11.63 2.21
CA LEU A 26 12.37 11.15 2.46
C LEU A 26 12.17 9.69 2.06
N VAL A 27 12.96 9.21 1.10
CA VAL A 27 12.82 7.88 0.53
C VAL A 27 14.17 7.24 0.28
N HIS A 28 14.14 5.92 0.13
CA HIS A 28 15.22 5.15 -0.46
C HIS A 28 14.71 4.47 -1.73
N CYS A 29 15.31 4.80 -2.88
CA CYS A 29 14.98 4.18 -4.15
C CYS A 29 16.18 3.43 -4.73
N THR A 30 15.93 2.24 -5.28
CA THR A 30 16.94 1.44 -5.97
C THR A 30 16.37 0.76 -7.20
N ALA A 31 17.18 0.61 -8.25
CA ALA A 31 16.86 -0.20 -9.43
C ALA A 31 17.43 -1.62 -9.35
N ASP A 32 18.06 -2.01 -8.23
CA ASP A 32 18.63 -3.35 -8.05
C ASP A 32 17.51 -4.41 -7.99
N PRO A 33 17.47 -5.39 -8.92
CA PRO A 33 16.49 -6.47 -8.92
C PRO A 33 16.44 -7.28 -7.63
N ARG A 34 17.52 -7.30 -6.84
CA ARG A 34 17.59 -7.98 -5.54
C ARG A 34 16.58 -7.44 -4.53
N ALA A 35 16.15 -6.18 -4.68
CA ALA A 35 15.14 -5.55 -3.84
C ALA A 35 13.74 -6.15 -4.03
N GLU A 36 13.49 -6.89 -5.11
CA GLU A 36 12.24 -7.64 -5.33
C GLU A 36 11.95 -8.60 -4.16
N ARG A 37 12.99 -9.23 -3.60
CA ARG A 37 12.83 -10.14 -2.45
C ARG A 37 12.27 -9.43 -1.22
N GLN A 38 12.54 -8.14 -1.09
CA GLN A 38 12.06 -7.32 0.01
C GLN A 38 10.64 -6.83 -0.22
N ARG A 39 10.20 -6.62 -1.47
CA ARG A 39 8.79 -6.33 -1.77
C ARG A 39 7.86 -7.37 -1.17
N ARG A 40 8.22 -8.64 -1.30
CA ARG A 40 7.43 -9.78 -0.76
C ARG A 40 7.28 -9.76 0.76
N ARG A 41 8.12 -9.02 1.49
CA ARG A 41 8.08 -8.89 2.95
C ARG A 41 7.25 -7.69 3.43
N GLY A 42 6.70 -6.89 2.50
CA GLY A 42 5.92 -5.69 2.81
C GLY A 42 6.78 -4.43 2.96
N GLY A 43 6.18 -3.27 2.71
CA GLY A 43 6.80 -1.96 2.92
C GLY A 43 7.76 -1.49 1.82
N VAL A 44 7.82 -2.17 0.67
CA VAL A 44 8.56 -1.71 -0.52
C VAL A 44 7.63 -1.64 -1.71
N ARG A 45 7.44 -0.42 -2.23
CA ARG A 45 6.66 -0.12 -3.42
C ARG A 45 7.55 -0.28 -4.67
N SER A 46 6.96 -0.41 -5.86
CA SER A 46 7.73 -0.39 -7.10
C SER A 46 6.98 0.31 -8.21
N PHE A 47 7.73 0.89 -9.13
CA PHE A 47 7.19 1.52 -10.31
C PHE A 47 8.16 1.39 -11.48
N LEU A 48 7.66 1.62 -12.68
CA LEU A 48 8.44 1.60 -13.91
C LEU A 48 8.76 3.04 -14.35
N LEU A 49 10.02 3.28 -14.69
CA LEU A 49 10.46 4.52 -15.30
C LEU A 49 11.03 4.25 -16.70
N PRO A 50 10.81 5.16 -17.66
CA PRO A 50 11.53 5.12 -18.92
C PRO A 50 13.05 5.17 -18.67
N THR A 51 13.78 4.27 -19.32
CA THR A 51 15.24 4.27 -19.28
C THR A 51 15.72 5.44 -20.12
N PRO A 52 16.52 6.37 -19.56
CA PRO A 52 17.05 7.48 -20.33
C PRO A 52 17.97 6.95 -21.43
N ALA A 53 18.02 7.65 -22.56
CA ALA A 53 18.86 7.24 -23.71
C ALA A 53 20.33 7.03 -23.31
N SER A 54 20.85 7.85 -22.38
CA SER A 54 22.21 7.74 -21.85
C SER A 54 22.49 6.44 -21.09
N ALA A 55 21.52 5.91 -20.35
CA ALA A 55 21.69 4.68 -19.57
C ALA A 55 21.47 3.39 -20.38
N ARG A 56 21.07 3.51 -21.66
CA ARG A 56 20.94 2.35 -22.56
C ARG A 56 22.30 1.71 -22.85
N ALA A 57 23.36 2.51 -22.97
CA ALA A 57 24.72 2.05 -23.29
C ALA A 57 25.42 1.34 -22.11
N ASP A 58 25.15 1.74 -20.86
CA ASP A 58 25.73 1.08 -19.68
C ASP A 58 25.11 -0.30 -19.41
N TYR A 59 23.86 -0.52 -19.82
CA TYR A 59 23.18 -1.82 -19.72
C TYR A 59 23.70 -2.85 -20.72
N GLU A 60 24.15 -2.41 -21.89
CA GLU A 60 24.76 -3.29 -22.87
C GLU A 60 26.12 -3.79 -22.34
N ARG A 61 26.88 -2.95 -21.63
CA ARG A 61 28.23 -3.28 -21.14
C ARG A 61 28.29 -4.24 -19.94
N ASP A 62 27.27 -4.25 -19.08
CA ASP A 62 27.20 -5.19 -17.93
C ASP A 62 26.45 -6.51 -18.28
N GLY A 63 25.98 -6.66 -19.52
CA GLY A 63 25.18 -7.79 -20.00
C GLY A 63 25.93 -8.79 -20.89
N ASP A 64 27.23 -8.61 -21.10
CA ASP A 64 28.01 -9.30 -22.14
C ASP A 64 28.49 -10.72 -21.76
N ASP A 65 28.20 -11.22 -20.56
CA ASP A 65 28.57 -12.60 -20.14
C ASP A 65 27.41 -13.61 -20.16
N VAL A 66 26.23 -13.26 -20.72
CA VAL A 66 25.11 -14.21 -20.85
C VAL A 66 24.84 -14.54 -22.31
N LEU A 67 25.21 -15.76 -22.70
CA LEU A 67 24.91 -16.34 -24.01
C LEU A 67 23.40 -16.23 -24.30
N PRO A 68 22.97 -15.96 -25.54
CA PRO A 68 21.55 -15.83 -25.91
C PRO A 68 20.64 -17.00 -25.49
N SER A 69 21.22 -18.17 -25.21
CA SER A 69 20.52 -19.40 -24.81
C SER A 69 20.11 -19.46 -23.33
N ASP A 70 20.76 -18.69 -22.44
CA ASP A 70 20.50 -18.74 -20.98
C ASP A 70 19.60 -17.61 -20.48
N ARG A 71 19.00 -16.86 -21.41
CA ARG A 71 18.06 -15.80 -21.06
C ARG A 71 16.78 -16.42 -20.48
N PRO A 72 16.34 -16.02 -19.27
CA PRO A 72 15.09 -16.52 -18.73
C PRO A 72 13.92 -16.14 -19.66
N PRO A 73 12.99 -17.08 -19.93
CA PRO A 73 11.81 -16.81 -20.74
C PRO A 73 11.00 -15.70 -20.04
N GLY A 74 10.89 -14.55 -20.70
CA GLY A 74 10.30 -13.32 -20.13
C GLY A 74 11.26 -12.13 -20.10
N SER A 75 12.55 -12.31 -20.41
CA SER A 75 13.42 -11.20 -20.77
C SER A 75 12.94 -10.59 -22.10
N LEU A 76 12.33 -9.41 -22.01
CA LEU A 76 11.78 -8.70 -23.17
C LEU A 76 12.85 -8.54 -24.24
N ARG A 77 12.62 -9.19 -25.39
CA ARG A 77 13.32 -8.94 -26.65
C ARG A 77 13.37 -7.43 -26.88
N HIS A 78 14.57 -6.87 -27.08
CA HIS A 78 14.75 -5.47 -27.48
C HIS A 78 14.07 -5.25 -28.84
N VAL A 79 12.81 -4.86 -28.78
CA VAL A 79 12.16 -4.07 -29.82
C VAL A 79 12.49 -2.62 -29.49
N ALA A 80 12.84 -1.82 -30.48
CA ALA A 80 13.34 -0.44 -30.35
C ALA A 80 12.32 0.58 -29.80
N GLY A 81 11.46 0.18 -28.85
CA GLY A 81 10.45 1.02 -28.19
C GLY A 81 10.53 0.84 -26.67
N ASP A 82 10.69 1.96 -25.96
CA ASP A 82 10.44 2.15 -24.53
C ASP A 82 10.95 1.07 -23.55
N VAL A 83 12.27 0.99 -23.40
CA VAL A 83 12.90 0.24 -22.30
C VAL A 83 12.49 0.91 -20.99
N HIS A 84 11.67 0.24 -20.17
CA HIS A 84 11.32 0.70 -18.83
C HIS A 84 12.12 -0.07 -17.78
N ARG A 85 12.66 0.64 -16.79
CA ARG A 85 13.39 0.07 -15.65
C ARG A 85 12.53 0.09 -14.40
N ARG A 86 12.47 -1.05 -13.71
CA ARG A 86 11.79 -1.17 -12.42
C ARG A 86 12.62 -0.52 -11.32
N HIS A 87 11.95 0.28 -10.50
CA HIS A 87 12.51 0.94 -9.35
C HIS A 87 11.73 0.50 -8.11
N TYR A 88 12.44 0.23 -7.04
CA TYR A 88 11.93 -0.17 -5.74
C TYR A 88 12.05 1.01 -4.80
N LEU A 89 10.96 1.36 -4.14
CA LEU A 89 10.86 2.54 -3.29
C LEU A 89 10.49 2.11 -1.87
N ARG A 90 11.25 2.60 -0.91
CA ARG A 90 10.93 2.50 0.50
C ARG A 90 10.79 3.89 1.09
N LEU A 91 9.64 4.16 1.69
CA LEU A 91 9.39 5.41 2.40
C LEU A 91 10.13 5.42 3.73
N ARG A 92 10.60 6.59 4.16
CA ARG A 92 11.22 6.75 5.47
C ARG A 92 10.16 6.51 6.57
N PRO A 93 10.51 5.86 7.69
CA PRO A 93 9.60 5.72 8.81
C PRO A 93 9.10 7.09 9.29
N HIS A 94 7.84 7.14 9.71
CA HIS A 94 7.17 8.35 10.22
C HIS A 94 7.07 9.51 9.21
N LEU A 95 7.15 9.20 7.90
CA LEU A 95 7.08 10.22 6.85
C LEU A 95 5.74 10.94 6.85
N LYS A 96 4.64 10.23 7.08
CA LYS A 96 3.29 10.81 7.14
C LYS A 96 3.15 11.83 8.27
N GLU A 97 3.59 11.49 9.47
CA GLU A 97 3.56 12.37 10.63
C GLU A 97 4.44 13.60 10.42
N PHE A 98 5.65 13.39 9.88
CA PHE A 98 6.57 14.48 9.53
C PHE A 98 5.93 15.46 8.53
N LEU A 99 5.38 14.96 7.41
CA LEU A 99 4.80 15.81 6.37
C LEU A 99 3.52 16.51 6.85
N THR A 100 2.69 15.83 7.64
CA THR A 100 1.47 16.42 8.20
C THR A 100 1.79 17.55 9.16
N GLY A 101 2.73 17.34 10.09
CA GLY A 101 3.18 18.39 11.02
C GLY A 101 3.89 19.54 10.31
N ALA A 102 4.74 19.24 9.32
CA ALA A 102 5.40 20.28 8.53
C ALA A 102 4.40 21.11 7.71
N ALA A 103 3.31 20.51 7.22
CA ALA A 103 2.29 21.21 6.42
C ALA A 103 1.56 22.33 7.18
N GLU A 104 1.57 22.32 8.53
CA GLU A 104 0.99 23.38 9.35
C GLU A 104 1.78 24.69 9.23
N SER A 105 3.11 24.58 9.20
CA SER A 105 4.03 25.73 9.26
C SER A 105 4.74 26.01 7.93
N TYR A 106 4.72 25.08 6.98
CA TYR A 106 5.51 25.17 5.75
C TYR A 106 4.69 24.90 4.50
N GLU A 107 4.86 25.72 3.46
CA GLU A 107 4.51 25.36 2.09
C GLU A 107 5.68 24.58 1.49
N MET A 108 5.45 23.31 1.18
CA MET A 108 6.50 22.37 0.78
C MET A 108 6.65 22.28 -0.73
N SER A 109 7.89 22.15 -1.21
CA SER A 109 8.23 21.93 -2.62
C SER A 109 9.35 20.91 -2.74
N ILE A 110 9.28 20.03 -3.73
CA ILE A 110 10.31 19.02 -3.96
C ILE A 110 11.39 19.59 -4.88
N TYR A 111 12.65 19.44 -4.50
CA TYR A 111 13.82 19.73 -5.31
C TYR A 111 14.82 18.60 -5.16
N THR A 112 15.08 17.88 -6.24
CA THR A 112 15.93 16.69 -6.22
C THR A 112 16.78 16.61 -7.48
N ALA A 113 17.89 15.88 -7.40
CA ALA A 113 18.77 15.60 -8.54
C ALA A 113 18.18 14.57 -9.52
N GLY A 114 17.10 13.87 -9.15
CA GLY A 114 16.43 12.88 -10.00
C GLY A 114 15.69 13.48 -11.20
N THR A 115 15.25 12.60 -12.11
CA THR A 115 14.45 13.04 -13.27
C THR A 115 13.05 13.50 -12.84
N ARG A 116 12.41 14.34 -13.66
CA ARG A 116 11.03 14.77 -13.41
C ARG A 116 10.05 13.59 -13.32
N ALA A 117 10.20 12.60 -14.19
CA ALA A 117 9.35 11.40 -14.17
C ALA A 117 9.53 10.60 -12.87
N TYR A 118 10.77 10.49 -12.38
CA TYR A 118 11.07 9.90 -11.08
C TYR A 118 10.40 10.67 -9.93
N ALA A 119 10.61 11.98 -9.86
CA ALA A 119 10.06 12.81 -8.79
C ALA A 119 8.52 12.72 -8.72
N LEU A 120 7.84 12.70 -9.88
CA LEU A 120 6.39 12.56 -9.95
C LEU A 120 5.90 11.20 -9.42
N ARG A 121 6.59 10.10 -9.77
CA ARG A 121 6.24 8.75 -9.26
C ARG A 121 6.43 8.64 -7.75
N VAL A 122 7.52 9.20 -7.23
CA VAL A 122 7.79 9.22 -5.79
C VAL A 122 6.77 10.11 -5.07
N ALA A 123 6.46 11.28 -5.60
CA ALA A 123 5.44 12.17 -5.03
C ALA A 123 4.06 11.50 -4.97
N ASP A 124 3.65 10.78 -6.01
CA ASP A 124 2.39 10.01 -6.00
C ASP A 124 2.40 8.95 -4.90
N ALA A 125 3.50 8.19 -4.76
CA ALA A 125 3.65 7.21 -3.69
C ALA A 125 3.55 7.84 -2.29
N ILE A 126 4.23 8.99 -2.07
CA ILE A 126 4.15 9.73 -0.81
C ILE A 126 2.72 10.23 -0.55
N CYS A 127 2.06 10.82 -1.56
CA CYS A 127 0.69 11.30 -1.42
C CYS A 127 -0.28 10.18 -1.04
N ARG A 128 -0.18 9.01 -1.70
CA ARG A 128 -0.99 7.83 -1.37
C ARG A 128 -0.76 7.37 0.07
N ASP A 129 0.50 7.35 0.51
CA ASP A 129 0.86 7.01 1.90
C ASP A 129 0.23 7.97 2.93
N VAL A 130 0.33 9.27 2.69
CA VAL A 130 -0.24 10.31 3.57
C VAL A 130 -1.76 10.17 3.67
N VAL A 131 -2.44 9.96 2.54
CA VAL A 131 -3.91 9.79 2.48
C VAL A 131 -4.35 8.43 3.02
N GLY A 132 -3.44 7.45 3.12
CA GLY A 132 -3.79 6.07 3.49
C GLY A 132 -4.52 5.33 2.36
N ALA A 133 -4.32 5.75 1.11
CA ALA A 133 -4.83 5.04 -0.05
C ALA A 133 -4.00 3.76 -0.25
N MET A 134 -4.69 2.63 -0.43
CA MET A 134 -4.06 1.36 -0.80
C MET A 134 -3.41 1.49 -2.19
N ASP A 135 -2.25 0.87 -2.37
CA ASP A 135 -1.60 0.88 -3.69
C ASP A 135 -2.39 -0.01 -4.68
N ASP A 136 -2.42 0.35 -5.97
CA ASP A 136 -3.21 -0.38 -6.99
C ASP A 136 -2.87 -1.88 -7.03
N GLU A 137 -1.60 -2.22 -6.75
CA GLU A 137 -1.11 -3.60 -6.68
C GLU A 137 -1.62 -4.34 -5.43
N GLU A 138 -1.76 -3.66 -4.28
CA GLU A 138 -2.35 -4.23 -3.06
C GLU A 138 -3.84 -4.50 -3.27
N VAL A 139 -4.53 -3.57 -3.94
CA VAL A 139 -5.93 -3.73 -4.33
C VAL A 139 -6.11 -4.96 -5.22
N CYS A 140 -5.29 -5.11 -6.28
CA CYS A 140 -5.30 -6.32 -7.13
C CYS A 140 -5.04 -7.60 -6.33
N HIS A 141 -4.08 -7.60 -5.41
CA HIS A 141 -3.80 -8.77 -4.59
C HIS A 141 -4.97 -9.15 -3.67
N ILE A 142 -5.65 -8.16 -3.09
CA ILE A 142 -6.87 -8.39 -2.29
C ILE A 142 -7.98 -8.97 -3.17
N TYR A 143 -8.18 -8.47 -4.39
CA TYR A 143 -9.17 -9.02 -5.32
C TYR A 143 -8.87 -10.49 -5.66
N ASP A 144 -7.62 -10.83 -5.96
CA ASP A 144 -7.21 -12.22 -6.22
C ASP A 144 -7.45 -13.13 -5.01
N GLN A 145 -7.12 -12.67 -3.79
CA GLN A 145 -7.38 -13.41 -2.56
C GLN A 145 -8.89 -13.64 -2.34
N VAL A 146 -9.71 -12.61 -2.58
CA VAL A 146 -11.17 -12.68 -2.47
C VAL A 146 -11.74 -13.68 -3.48
N GLU A 147 -11.30 -13.64 -4.73
CA GLU A 147 -11.72 -14.60 -5.75
C GLU A 147 -11.31 -16.03 -5.38
N HIS A 148 -10.07 -16.24 -4.92
CA HIS A 148 -9.62 -17.54 -4.45
C HIS A 148 -10.47 -18.06 -3.26
N LEU A 149 -10.83 -17.20 -2.30
CA LEU A 149 -11.71 -17.55 -1.18
C LEU A 149 -13.14 -17.89 -1.64
N LYS A 150 -13.68 -17.17 -2.62
CA LYS A 150 -14.98 -17.48 -3.24
C LYS A 150 -14.95 -18.83 -3.95
N LEU A 151 -13.88 -19.17 -4.65
CA LEU A 151 -13.74 -20.50 -5.26
C LEU A 151 -13.65 -21.59 -4.19
N LYS A 152 -12.85 -21.37 -3.13
CA LYS A 152 -12.67 -22.34 -2.05
C LYS A 152 -13.98 -22.65 -1.32
N THR A 153 -14.81 -21.63 -1.06
CA THR A 153 -16.14 -21.79 -0.45
C THR A 153 -17.16 -22.46 -1.37
N LYS A 154 -17.05 -22.31 -2.69
CA LYS A 154 -17.87 -23.07 -3.65
C LYS A 154 -17.53 -24.57 -3.69
N VAL A 155 -16.26 -24.91 -3.46
CA VAL A 155 -15.78 -26.31 -3.47
C VAL A 155 -16.14 -27.04 -2.18
N THR A 156 -16.16 -26.38 -1.02
CA THR A 156 -16.71 -26.92 0.24
C THR A 156 -18.24 -26.90 0.24
N LYS A 157 -18.87 -27.61 -0.68
CA LYS A 157 -20.28 -27.98 -0.56
C LYS A 157 -20.38 -29.00 0.58
N VAL A 158 -20.93 -28.57 1.72
CA VAL A 158 -21.20 -29.45 2.89
C VAL A 158 -21.93 -30.70 2.42
N THR A 159 -21.27 -31.85 2.52
CA THR A 159 -21.87 -33.15 2.21
C THR A 159 -22.89 -33.44 3.31
N LYS A 160 -24.19 -33.30 3.00
CA LYS A 160 -25.25 -33.79 3.89
C LYS A 160 -25.07 -35.31 4.04
N HIS A 161 -24.74 -35.77 5.24
CA HIS A 161 -24.82 -37.20 5.56
C HIS A 161 -26.29 -37.67 5.41
N PRO A 162 -26.56 -38.76 4.67
CA PRO A 162 -27.93 -39.27 4.52
C PRO A 162 -28.39 -39.98 5.80
N HIS A 163 -29.53 -39.54 6.31
CA HIS A 163 -30.23 -40.09 7.47
C HIS A 163 -30.82 -41.47 7.12
N LYS A 164 -30.49 -42.55 7.85
CA LYS A 164 -31.15 -43.86 7.71
C LYS A 164 -31.36 -44.53 9.07
N THR A 165 -32.53 -44.27 9.65
CA THR A 165 -33.50 -45.21 10.28
C THR A 165 -34.61 -44.41 10.97
N PRO A 166 -35.88 -44.87 10.96
CA PRO A 166 -36.95 -44.25 11.73
C PRO A 166 -36.95 -44.81 13.16
N ILE A 167 -36.77 -43.93 14.14
CA ILE A 167 -36.95 -44.19 15.57
C ILE A 167 -38.34 -43.66 15.95
N PRO A 168 -39.14 -44.41 16.75
CA PRO A 168 -40.57 -44.18 16.91
C PRO A 168 -40.90 -42.89 17.66
N THR A 169 -42.01 -42.30 17.26
CA THR A 169 -42.64 -41.11 17.84
C THR A 169 -42.89 -41.26 19.35
N PRO A 170 -42.37 -40.35 20.20
CA PRO A 170 -42.93 -40.12 21.52
C PRO A 170 -43.70 -38.80 21.52
N THR A 171 -45.02 -38.92 21.73
CA THR A 171 -45.97 -37.96 22.29
C THR A 171 -45.46 -36.55 22.62
N ASN A 172 -45.99 -35.58 21.90
CA ASN A 172 -45.85 -34.15 22.13
C ASN A 172 -46.50 -33.75 23.47
N LYS A 173 -45.69 -33.58 24.53
CA LYS A 173 -46.06 -32.79 25.70
C LYS A 173 -45.34 -31.45 25.60
N ILE A 174 -46.09 -30.40 25.34
CA ILE A 174 -45.63 -29.00 25.33
C ILE A 174 -45.16 -28.63 26.74
N PRO A 175 -43.89 -28.26 26.95
CA PRO A 175 -43.47 -27.58 28.16
C PRO A 175 -43.73 -26.07 27.99
N THR A 176 -44.44 -25.47 28.94
CA THR A 176 -44.60 -24.02 29.05
C THR A 176 -43.23 -23.32 29.14
N PRO A 177 -43.06 -22.12 28.57
CA PRO A 177 -41.78 -21.41 28.61
C PRO A 177 -41.45 -20.97 30.05
N PRO A 178 -40.16 -21.01 30.47
CA PRO A 178 -39.75 -20.49 31.76
C PRO A 178 -39.84 -18.96 31.78
N THR A 179 -40.55 -18.44 32.79
CA THR A 179 -40.65 -17.03 33.14
C THR A 179 -39.26 -16.42 33.38
N SER A 180 -38.99 -15.28 32.75
CA SER A 180 -37.74 -14.53 32.86
C SER A 180 -37.47 -14.08 34.31
N PRO A 181 -36.21 -14.11 34.79
CA PRO A 181 -35.88 -13.60 36.12
C PRO A 181 -35.95 -12.06 36.17
N PRO A 182 -36.33 -11.47 37.33
CA PRO A 182 -36.45 -10.02 37.50
C PRO A 182 -35.08 -9.33 37.50
N PRO A 183 -35.02 -8.04 37.14
CA PRO A 183 -33.77 -7.29 37.04
C PRO A 183 -33.13 -7.03 38.42
N PRO A 184 -31.80 -6.88 38.49
CA PRO A 184 -31.09 -6.62 39.74
C PRO A 184 -31.38 -5.20 40.27
N THR A 185 -31.68 -5.13 41.57
CA THR A 185 -31.96 -3.89 42.31
C THR A 185 -30.66 -3.07 42.51
N LEU A 186 -30.69 -1.79 42.13
CA LEU A 186 -29.59 -0.84 42.38
C LEU A 186 -29.48 -0.52 43.89
N PRO A 187 -28.26 -0.41 44.46
CA PRO A 187 -28.08 0.07 45.83
C PRO A 187 -28.36 1.58 45.93
N PRO A 188 -28.85 2.06 47.10
CA PRO A 188 -29.18 3.47 47.30
C PRO A 188 -27.91 4.35 47.38
N PRO A 189 -28.02 5.64 47.03
CA PRO A 189 -26.89 6.56 47.03
C PRO A 189 -26.39 6.86 48.46
N PRO A 190 -25.10 7.17 48.64
CA PRO A 190 -24.55 7.56 49.93
C PRO A 190 -25.10 8.93 50.37
N THR A 191 -25.58 9.01 51.60
CA THR A 191 -25.87 10.26 52.31
C THR A 191 -24.58 10.87 52.82
N SER A 192 -24.23 12.07 52.33
CA SER A 192 -23.26 12.97 52.95
C SER A 192 -23.82 13.52 54.27
N PRO A 193 -22.96 13.80 55.26
CA PRO A 193 -22.49 15.18 55.42
C PRO A 193 -20.96 15.31 55.47
#